data_AF-A0A7S0BPZ8-F1
#
_entry.id   AF-A0A7S0BPZ8-F1
#
_cell.length_a   1.000
_cell.length_b   1.000
_cell.length_c   1.000
_cell.angle_alpha   90.00
_cell.angle_beta   90.00
_cell.angle_gamma   90.00
#
_symmetry.space_group_name_H-M   'P 1'
#
loop_
_entity.id
_entity.type
_entity.pdbx_description
1 polymer ?
#
loop_
_entity_poly.entity_id
_entity_poly.type
_entity_poly.pdbx_seq_one_letter_code
_entity_poly.pdbx_strand_id
1 'polypeptide(L)'
;EAAFEMLVKRQLKKFLQPSLSCADQIYDELTKIAVVVGGEDLSSFSELRYRINEVTMNLIREHKKIAAEQVNYLIQMEMSYINTRHTDFIGVNAAFLQFFEPPKRARDMGAVDTTEHRDQNDAMDKRSVPGTRQPPML
;
A
#
# COMPACT_ATOMS: atom_id res chain seq x y z
N GLU A 1 -21.54 -0.98 -8.24
CA GLU A 1 -20.29 -1.74 -8.49
C GLU A 1 -19.56 -1.28 -9.76
N ALA A 2 -20.23 -1.17 -10.91
CA ALA A 2 -19.61 -0.75 -12.18
C ALA A 2 -18.81 0.58 -12.13
N ALA A 3 -19.27 1.59 -11.38
CA ALA A 3 -18.55 2.87 -11.24
C ALA A 3 -17.21 2.73 -10.49
N PHE A 4 -17.17 1.92 -9.43
CA PHE A 4 -15.94 1.63 -8.69
C PHE A 4 -14.95 0.87 -9.58
N GLU A 5 -15.42 -0.19 -10.23
CA GLU A 5 -14.61 -0.99 -11.14
C GLU A 5 -14.02 -0.15 -12.28
N MET A 6 -14.82 0.74 -12.89
CA MET A 6 -14.34 1.68 -13.92
C MET A 6 -13.23 2.60 -13.39
N LEU A 7 -13.39 3.13 -12.17
CA LEU A 7 -12.36 3.98 -11.55
C LEU A 7 -11.08 3.20 -11.29
N VAL A 8 -11.17 1.99 -10.75
CA VAL A 8 -10.00 1.12 -10.49
C VAL A 8 -9.28 0.78 -11.78
N LYS A 9 -10.00 0.33 -12.82
CA LYS A 9 -9.40 0.04 -14.14
C LYS A 9 -8.70 1.26 -14.75
N ARG A 10 -9.28 2.46 -14.58
CA ARG A 10 -8.64 3.71 -15.02
C ARG A 10 -7.32 3.97 -14.30
N GLN A 11 -7.22 3.65 -13.02
CA GLN A 11 -5.95 3.78 -12.29
C GLN A 11 -4.95 2.68 -12.65
N LEU A 12 -5.38 1.43 -12.76
CA LEU A 12 -4.54 0.30 -13.18
C LEU A 12 -3.87 0.56 -14.54
N LYS A 13 -4.61 1.12 -15.50
CA LYS A 13 -4.05 1.49 -16.82
C LYS A 13 -2.87 2.47 -16.75
N LYS A 14 -2.80 3.30 -15.71
CA LYS A 14 -1.70 4.26 -15.54
C LYS A 14 -0.38 3.59 -15.13
N PHE A 15 -0.39 2.35 -14.65
CA PHE A 15 0.83 1.62 -14.30
C PHE A 15 1.62 1.14 -15.52
N LEU A 16 1.02 1.09 -16.71
CA LEU A 16 1.69 0.58 -17.90
C LEU A 16 2.96 1.36 -18.25
N GLN A 17 2.84 2.67 -18.40
CA GLN A 17 3.98 3.52 -18.76
C GLN A 17 5.13 3.46 -17.72
N PRO A 18 4.91 3.66 -16.41
CA PRO A 18 6.00 3.57 -15.44
C PRO A 18 6.63 2.17 -15.36
N SER A 19 5.87 1.09 -15.54
CA SER A 19 6.42 -0.27 -15.60
C SER A 19 7.27 -0.50 -16.85
N LEU A 20 6.87 0.04 -18.01
CA LEU A 20 7.68 -0.02 -19.23
C LEU A 20 8.97 0.81 -19.10
N SER A 21 8.88 2.02 -18.53
CA SER A 21 10.07 2.83 -18.24
C SER A 21 11.03 2.14 -17.26
N CYS A 22 10.50 1.41 -16.27
CA CYS A 22 11.33 0.59 -15.40
C CYS A 22 12.07 -0.51 -16.19
N ALA A 23 11.41 -1.19 -17.12
CA ALA A 23 12.05 -2.17 -18.00
C ALA A 23 13.12 -1.54 -18.91
N ASP A 24 12.91 -0.30 -19.38
CA ASP A 24 13.91 0.47 -20.11
C ASP A 24 15.15 0.76 -19.26
N GLN A 25 14.95 1.23 -18.03
CA GLN A 25 16.05 1.51 -17.09
C GLN A 25 16.85 0.26 -16.74
N ILE A 26 16.16 -0.86 -16.49
CA ILE A 26 16.82 -2.14 -16.25
C ILE A 26 17.65 -2.56 -17.46
N TYR A 27 17.12 -2.43 -18.68
CA TYR A 27 17.86 -2.71 -19.91
C TYR A 27 19.13 -1.86 -20.04
N ASP A 28 19.04 -0.56 -19.74
CA ASP A 28 20.19 0.34 -19.81
C ASP A 28 21.28 -0.06 -18.81
N GLU A 29 20.91 -0.42 -17.57
CA GLU A 29 21.86 -0.90 -16.57
C GLU A 29 22.46 -2.26 -16.94
N LEU A 30 21.66 -3.20 -17.42
CA LEU A 30 22.16 -4.50 -17.90
C LEU A 30 23.12 -4.34 -19.07
N THR A 31 22.85 -3.41 -19.98
CA THR A 31 23.75 -3.10 -21.10
C THR A 31 25.09 -2.55 -20.61
N LYS A 32 25.07 -1.63 -19.63
CA LYS A 32 26.31 -1.10 -19.02
C LYS A 32 27.13 -2.20 -18.37
N ILE A 33 26.48 -3.08 -17.60
CA ILE A 33 27.14 -4.21 -16.95
C ILE A 33 27.72 -5.16 -18.00
N ALA A 34 26.96 -5.50 -19.04
CA ALA A 34 27.38 -6.44 -20.08
C ALA A 34 28.66 -6.00 -20.81
N VAL A 35 28.89 -4.69 -21.00
CA VAL A 35 30.14 -4.18 -21.62
C VAL A 35 31.38 -4.46 -20.76
N VAL A 36 31.21 -4.46 -19.43
CA VAL A 36 32.32 -4.62 -18.48
C VAL A 36 32.56 -6.08 -18.11
N VAL A 37 31.60 -6.96 -18.39
CA VAL A 37 31.73 -8.41 -18.16
C VAL A 37 32.94 -8.95 -18.93
N GLY A 38 33.79 -9.70 -18.23
CA GLY A 38 34.99 -10.31 -18.83
C GLY A 38 36.16 -9.34 -19.03
N GLY A 39 36.30 -8.33 -18.17
CA GLY A 39 37.37 -7.33 -18.18
C GLY A 39 38.80 -7.86 -18.31
N GLU A 40 39.59 -7.85 -17.22
CA GLU A 40 41.01 -8.26 -17.25
C GLU A 40 41.17 -9.74 -17.62
N ASP A 41 40.26 -10.60 -17.15
CA ASP A 41 40.33 -12.06 -17.33
C ASP A 41 40.21 -12.50 -18.80
N LEU A 42 39.39 -11.80 -19.63
CA LEU A 42 39.26 -12.10 -21.06
C LEU A 42 40.01 -11.09 -21.95
N SER A 43 40.81 -10.20 -21.36
CA SER A 43 41.59 -9.20 -22.12
C SER A 43 42.54 -9.84 -23.13
N SER A 44 43.11 -11.00 -22.77
CA SER A 44 44.01 -11.78 -23.63
C SER A 44 43.28 -12.59 -24.72
N PHE A 45 41.95 -12.73 -24.61
CA PHE A 45 41.10 -13.51 -25.53
C PHE A 45 40.07 -12.60 -26.21
N SER A 46 40.55 -11.69 -27.04
CA SER A 46 39.75 -10.63 -27.69
C SER A 46 38.55 -11.15 -28.50
N GLU A 47 38.72 -12.21 -29.27
CA GLU A 47 37.65 -12.80 -30.09
C GLU A 47 36.56 -13.44 -29.21
N LEU A 48 36.96 -14.16 -28.14
CA LEU A 48 36.00 -14.77 -27.21
C LEU A 48 35.18 -13.69 -26.49
N ARG A 49 35.84 -12.62 -26.02
CA ARG A 49 35.17 -11.48 -25.39
C ARG A 49 34.16 -10.83 -26.34
N TYR A 50 34.52 -10.65 -27.60
CA TYR A 50 33.60 -10.11 -28.61
C TYR A 50 32.36 -11.00 -28.77
N ARG A 51 32.54 -12.31 -28.93
CA ARG A 51 31.42 -13.26 -29.08
C ARG A 51 30.51 -13.32 -27.87
N ILE A 52 31.06 -13.30 -26.66
CA ILE A 52 30.27 -13.26 -25.43
C ILE A 52 29.43 -11.99 -25.36
N ASN A 53 30.04 -10.83 -25.66
CA ASN A 53 29.32 -9.55 -25.67
C ASN A 53 28.23 -9.53 -26.75
N GLU A 54 28.52 -10.05 -27.95
CA GLU A 54 27.55 -10.16 -29.04
C GLU A 54 26.31 -10.96 -28.60
N VAL A 55 26.51 -12.17 -28.06
CA VAL A 55 25.40 -13.04 -27.61
C VAL A 55 24.65 -12.42 -26.43
N THR A 56 25.37 -11.87 -25.45
CA THR A 56 24.78 -11.26 -24.25
C THR A 56 23.92 -10.05 -24.60
N MET A 57 24.39 -9.18 -25.49
CA MET A 57 23.64 -8.01 -25.95
C MET A 57 22.37 -8.40 -26.72
N ASN A 58 22.44 -9.44 -27.55
CA ASN A 58 21.28 -9.97 -28.25
C ASN A 58 20.24 -10.55 -27.27
N LEU A 59 20.70 -11.32 -26.28
CA LEU A 59 19.85 -11.89 -25.23
C LEU A 59 19.12 -10.81 -24.43
N ILE A 60 19.86 -9.80 -23.93
CA ILE A 60 19.28 -8.69 -23.15
C ILE A 60 18.21 -7.94 -23.97
N ARG A 61 18.47 -7.69 -25.26
CA ARG A 61 17.51 -7.01 -26.15
C ARG A 61 16.25 -7.83 -26.39
N GLU A 62 16.38 -9.13 -26.59
CA GLU A 62 15.24 -10.03 -26.79
C GLU A 62 14.39 -10.10 -25.52
N HIS A 63 15.01 -10.33 -24.37
CA HIS A 63 14.31 -10.45 -23.11
C HIS A 63 13.65 -9.15 -22.65
N LYS A 64 14.17 -7.98 -23.02
CA LYS A 64 13.47 -6.71 -22.80
C LYS A 64 12.09 -6.71 -23.45
N LYS A 65 11.97 -7.19 -24.68
CA LYS A 65 10.69 -7.22 -25.41
C LYS A 65 9.71 -8.17 -24.72
N ILE A 66 10.19 -9.36 -24.33
CA ILE A 66 9.39 -10.35 -23.59
C ILE A 66 8.89 -9.75 -22.26
N ALA A 67 9.77 -9.07 -21.51
CA ALA A 67 9.39 -8.43 -20.25
C ALA A 67 8.34 -7.32 -20.45
N ALA A 68 8.48 -6.50 -21.49
CA ALA A 68 7.50 -5.46 -21.82
C ALA A 68 6.12 -6.06 -22.17
N GLU A 69 6.09 -7.17 -22.89
CA GLU A 69 4.85 -7.90 -23.17
C GLU A 69 4.25 -8.50 -21.89
N GLN A 70 5.07 -9.08 -21.02
CA GLN A 70 4.63 -9.61 -19.72
C GLN A 70 4.01 -8.52 -18.83
N VAL A 71 4.62 -7.33 -18.77
CA VAL A 71 4.03 -6.17 -18.07
C VAL A 71 2.63 -5.85 -18.61
N ASN A 72 2.45 -5.87 -19.93
CA ASN A 72 1.15 -5.63 -20.55
C ASN A 72 0.13 -6.73 -20.19
N TYR A 73 0.54 -8.01 -20.18
CA TYR A 73 -0.33 -9.11 -19.76
C TYR A 73 -0.75 -8.99 -18.29
N LEU A 74 0.18 -8.66 -17.39
CA LEU A 74 -0.12 -8.46 -15.97
C LEU A 74 -1.20 -7.39 -15.78
N ILE A 75 -1.06 -6.24 -16.44
CA ILE A 75 -2.03 -5.15 -16.33
C ILE A 75 -3.39 -5.56 -16.91
N GLN A 76 -3.41 -6.30 -18.02
CA GLN A 76 -4.67 -6.82 -18.59
C GLN A 76 -5.36 -7.83 -17.68
N MET A 77 -4.61 -8.71 -17.03
CA MET A 77 -5.15 -9.67 -16.06
C MET A 77 -5.79 -8.94 -14.88
N GLU A 78 -5.09 -7.97 -14.29
CA GLU A 78 -5.63 -7.17 -13.18
C GLU A 78 -6.87 -6.36 -13.59
N MET A 79 -6.95 -5.90 -14.84
CA MET A 79 -8.15 -5.22 -15.35
C MET A 79 -9.29 -6.18 -15.72
N SER A 80 -9.04 -7.47 -15.88
CA SER A 80 -10.08 -8.44 -16.24
C SER A 80 -11.02 -8.73 -15.07
N TYR A 81 -10.51 -8.69 -13.84
CA TYR A 81 -11.28 -8.97 -12.64
C TYR A 81 -10.72 -8.19 -11.43
N ILE A 82 -11.59 -7.44 -10.75
CA ILE A 82 -11.24 -6.72 -9.52
C ILE A 82 -11.68 -7.53 -8.30
N ASN A 83 -10.71 -7.97 -7.49
CA ASN A 83 -10.99 -8.73 -6.29
C ASN A 83 -11.43 -7.83 -5.11
N THR A 84 -12.75 -7.70 -4.92
CA THR A 84 -13.34 -6.96 -3.78
C THR A 84 -13.51 -7.81 -2.52
N ARG A 85 -13.12 -9.10 -2.54
CA ARG A 85 -13.20 -10.02 -1.40
C ARG A 85 -11.87 -10.15 -0.65
N HIS A 86 -10.85 -9.39 -1.04
CA HIS A 86 -9.54 -9.40 -0.39
C HIS A 86 -9.63 -8.87 1.05
N THR A 87 -8.90 -9.46 2.00
CA THR A 87 -8.94 -9.08 3.42
C THR A 87 -8.54 -7.63 3.68
N ASP A 88 -7.64 -7.11 2.84
CA ASP A 88 -7.16 -5.73 2.95
C ASP A 88 -8.14 -4.72 2.32
N PHE A 89 -9.18 -5.20 1.63
CA PHE A 89 -10.23 -4.34 1.09
C PHE A 89 -11.23 -3.98 2.20
N ILE A 90 -11.00 -2.83 2.84
CA ILE A 90 -11.84 -2.30 3.93
C ILE A 90 -13.30 -1.99 3.52
N GLY A 91 -13.62 -2.04 2.23
CA GLY A 91 -14.95 -1.74 1.70
C GLY A 91 -15.26 -0.24 1.66
N VAL A 92 -16.29 0.13 0.91
CA VAL A 92 -16.66 1.55 0.67
C VAL A 92 -17.05 2.27 1.95
N ASN A 93 -17.75 1.59 2.87
CA ASN A 93 -18.26 2.22 4.10
C ASN A 93 -17.14 2.55 5.09
N ALA A 94 -16.21 1.62 5.33
CA ALA A 94 -15.09 1.88 6.23
C ALA A 94 -14.11 2.90 5.63
N ALA A 95 -13.88 2.86 4.31
CA ALA A 95 -13.11 3.88 3.62
C ALA A 95 -13.75 5.27 3.77
N PHE A 96 -15.07 5.39 3.60
CA PHE A 96 -15.75 6.67 3.74
C PHE A 96 -15.59 7.27 5.15
N LEU A 97 -15.71 6.44 6.19
CA LEU A 97 -15.47 6.87 7.58
C LEU A 97 -14.02 7.31 7.79
N GLN A 98 -13.04 6.57 7.26
CA GLN A 98 -11.63 6.92 7.42
C GLN A 98 -11.24 8.24 6.73
N PHE A 99 -11.83 8.53 5.56
CA PHE A 99 -11.41 9.67 4.74
C PHE A 99 -12.28 10.92 4.92
N PHE A 100 -13.55 10.78 5.30
CA PHE A 100 -14.52 11.89 5.35
C PHE A 100 -15.10 12.16 6.74
N GLU A 101 -14.82 11.34 7.77
CA GLU A 101 -15.17 11.72 9.13
C GLU A 101 -14.21 12.83 9.60
N PRO A 102 -14.71 14.03 9.98
CA PRO A 102 -13.84 15.07 10.51
C PRO A 102 -13.15 14.55 11.77
N PRO A 103 -11.88 14.91 12.03
CA PRO A 103 -11.21 14.51 13.26
C PRO A 103 -12.09 14.94 14.42
N LYS A 104 -12.46 13.99 15.28
CA LYS A 104 -13.15 14.27 16.54
C LYS A 104 -12.25 15.22 17.32
N ARG A 105 -12.46 16.54 17.18
CA ARG A 105 -11.91 17.54 18.07
C ARG A 105 -12.45 17.17 19.44
N ALA A 106 -11.60 16.52 20.23
CA ALA A 106 -11.85 16.26 21.63
C ALA A 106 -12.13 17.62 22.27
N ARG A 107 -13.42 17.89 22.51
CA ARG A 107 -13.87 18.73 23.60
C ARG A 107 -13.44 17.98 24.86
N ASP A 108 -12.20 18.21 25.27
CA ASP A 108 -11.72 17.85 26.59
C ASP A 108 -10.72 18.93 27.00
N MET A 109 -11.25 20.15 27.15
CA MET A 109 -10.56 21.22 27.87
C MET A 109 -11.58 21.88 28.80
N GLY A 110 -11.37 21.66 30.10
CA GLY A 110 -11.85 22.54 31.15
C GLY A 110 -13.22 22.24 31.76
N ALA A 111 -13.35 21.13 32.48
CA ALA A 111 -14.16 21.19 33.71
C ALA A 111 -13.31 21.93 34.76
N VAL A 112 -13.35 23.26 34.72
CA VAL A 112 -12.84 24.12 35.78
C VAL A 112 -13.77 23.97 36.97
N ASP A 113 -13.26 23.34 38.03
CA ASP A 113 -13.85 23.34 39.36
C ASP A 113 -13.65 24.73 39.98
N THR A 114 -14.72 25.52 39.99
CA THR A 114 -14.83 26.69 40.85
C THR A 114 -16.23 26.69 41.44
N THR A 115 -16.37 26.14 42.64
CA THR A 115 -17.55 26.34 43.47
C THR A 115 -17.12 26.80 44.85
N GLU A 116 -16.98 28.13 45.03
CA GLU A 116 -16.91 28.77 46.34
C GLU A 116 -18.32 28.98 46.92
N HIS A 117 -18.51 28.48 48.14
CA HIS A 117 -19.30 29.00 49.27
C HIS A 117 -20.58 29.85 49.01
N ARG A 118 -21.76 29.34 49.43
CA ARG A 118 -22.46 29.75 50.69
C ARG A 118 -23.89 29.16 50.87
N ASP A 119 -24.11 28.67 52.10
CA ASP A 119 -25.27 28.76 53.00
C ASP A 119 -26.63 28.05 52.74
N GLN A 120 -26.84 27.05 53.62
CA GLN A 120 -27.94 26.86 54.58
C GLN A 120 -29.23 26.08 54.24
N ASN A 121 -29.45 25.08 55.12
CA ASN A 121 -30.70 24.41 55.55
C ASN A 121 -31.37 23.50 54.50
N ASP A 122 -31.73 22.24 54.76
CA ASP A 122 -32.50 21.73 55.90
C ASP A 122 -32.27 20.22 56.16
N ALA A 123 -32.59 19.80 57.39
CA ALA A 123 -32.45 18.45 57.92
C ALA A 123 -33.57 17.48 57.53
N MET A 124 -33.23 16.22 57.22
CA MET A 124 -33.93 14.96 57.59
C MET A 124 -33.28 13.80 56.80
N ASP A 125 -32.60 12.80 57.40
CA ASP A 125 -33.03 11.75 58.34
C ASP A 125 -33.03 10.36 57.64
N LYS A 126 -32.39 9.38 58.31
CA LYS A 126 -32.34 7.91 58.11
C LYS A 126 -31.59 7.36 56.89
N ARG A 127 -30.37 6.82 57.08
CA ARG A 127 -30.02 5.44 57.50
C ARG A 127 -30.26 4.35 56.44
N SER A 128 -29.15 3.67 56.13
CA SER A 128 -29.01 2.24 55.79
C SER A 128 -29.02 1.80 54.30
N VAL A 129 -27.80 1.62 53.77
CA VAL A 129 -27.39 0.55 52.84
C VAL A 129 -27.43 -0.77 53.65
N PRO A 130 -27.74 -2.00 53.15
CA PRO A 130 -26.90 -2.69 52.15
C PRO A 130 -27.48 -3.88 51.33
N GLY A 131 -26.66 -4.35 50.38
CA GLY A 131 -26.64 -5.72 49.85
C GLY A 131 -27.50 -5.93 48.60
N THR A 132 -27.08 -6.68 47.57
CA THR A 132 -26.46 -8.01 47.66
C THR A 132 -25.69 -8.32 46.37
N ARG A 133 -24.53 -8.98 46.52
CA ARG A 133 -23.74 -9.59 45.45
C ARG A 133 -24.54 -10.65 44.68
N GLN A 134 -24.30 -10.78 43.38
CA GLN A 134 -24.33 -12.08 42.71
C GLN A 134 -23.15 -12.23 41.71
N PRO A 135 -22.48 -13.40 41.67
CA PRO A 135 -21.29 -13.69 40.87
C PRO A 135 -21.63 -14.24 39.46
N PRO A 136 -20.64 -14.42 38.56
CA PRO A 136 -20.88 -14.63 37.13
C PRO A 136 -21.11 -16.10 36.78
N MET A 137 -21.77 -16.36 35.66
CA MET A 137 -21.84 -17.67 35.02
C MET A 137 -21.57 -17.51 33.52
N LEU A 138 -20.46 -18.13 33.11
CA LEU A 138 -20.02 -18.62 31.79
C LEU A 138 -20.37 -17.78 30.54
#